data_AF-A0A387BNK8-F1
#
_entry.id   AF-A0A387BNK8-F1
#
_cell.length_a   1.000
_cell.length_b   1.000
_cell.length_c   1.000
_cell.angle_alpha   90.00
_cell.angle_beta   90.00
_cell.angle_gamma   90.00
#
_symmetry.space_group_name_H-M   'P 1'
#
loop_
_entity.id
_entity.type
_entity.pdbx_description
1 polymer ?
#
loop_
_entity_poly.entity_id
_entity_poly.type
_entity_poly.pdbx_seq_one_letter_code
_entity_poly.pdbx_strand_id
1 'polypeptide(L)'
;MSSDPSAATWLRDVIDSLIGLGSAVRRDEPDSVHQARTMTRRLRVVIGLVPGDAARPARKELKNYGRALGAARDLEVRAELAARLLDELGDDDDTDAAHQRLVTGVLAEYRVAHARLVEYLDGRAYRRLLTLLEDVADDAEDLDELAVQHEARKHARALRYLAEALADDGTAKLGARLQDAFGEHRDYTLLARSLEGETDRSIAEVRQAAQKRGQASLGRK
;
A
#
# COMPACT_ATOMS: atom_id res chain seq x y z
N MET A 1 -23.27 -5.44 -14.80
CA MET A 1 -22.03 -5.13 -15.53
C MET A 1 -20.94 -5.02 -14.47
N SER A 2 -20.13 -6.07 -14.30
CA SER A 2 -19.01 -6.03 -13.35
C SER A 2 -17.99 -5.08 -13.92
N SER A 3 -17.98 -3.84 -13.46
CA SER A 3 -16.94 -2.87 -13.82
C SER A 3 -15.61 -3.48 -13.38
N ASP A 4 -14.64 -3.59 -14.30
CA ASP A 4 -13.27 -3.93 -13.91
C ASP A 4 -12.84 -2.99 -12.78
N PRO A 5 -12.22 -3.49 -11.70
CA PRO A 5 -11.81 -2.64 -10.59
C PRO A 5 -10.79 -1.62 -11.09
N SER A 6 -11.17 -0.35 -11.11
CA SER A 6 -10.31 0.79 -11.45
C SER A 6 -9.41 1.15 -10.26
N ALA A 7 -8.36 1.94 -10.52
CA ALA A 7 -7.51 2.46 -9.46
C ALA A 7 -8.29 3.31 -8.44
N ALA A 8 -9.31 4.04 -8.92
CA ALA A 8 -10.19 4.85 -8.08
C ALA A 8 -11.03 3.99 -7.13
N THR A 9 -11.70 2.94 -7.63
CA THR A 9 -12.49 2.03 -6.79
C THR A 9 -11.61 1.35 -5.75
N TRP A 10 -10.45 0.84 -6.17
CA TRP A 10 -9.49 0.24 -5.23
C TRP A 10 -9.04 1.22 -4.15
N LEU A 11 -8.81 2.50 -4.50
CA LEU A 11 -8.39 3.51 -3.53
C LEU A 11 -9.48 3.75 -2.48
N ARG A 12 -10.74 3.90 -2.90
CA ARG A 12 -11.88 4.07 -1.99
C ARG A 12 -12.02 2.88 -1.06
N ASP A 13 -11.97 1.65 -1.59
CA ASP A 13 -12.06 0.44 -0.77
C ASP A 13 -10.99 0.39 0.32
N VAL A 14 -9.76 0.81 0.00
CA VAL A 14 -8.65 0.86 0.97
C VAL A 14 -8.84 1.98 1.99
N ILE A 15 -9.38 3.14 1.58
CA ILE A 15 -9.73 4.24 2.48
C ILE A 15 -10.82 3.79 3.46
N ASP A 16 -11.93 3.27 2.96
CA ASP A 16 -13.07 2.81 3.77
C ASP A 16 -12.63 1.72 4.76
N SER A 17 -11.81 0.77 4.30
CA SER A 17 -11.22 -0.26 5.16
C SER A 17 -10.36 0.35 6.28
N LEU A 18 -9.52 1.33 5.97
CA LEU A 18 -8.68 2.00 6.97
C LEU A 18 -9.51 2.77 8.00
N ILE A 19 -10.57 3.45 7.56
CA ILE A 19 -11.49 4.18 8.43
C ILE A 19 -12.20 3.19 9.38
N GLY A 20 -12.73 2.09 8.84
CA GLY A 20 -13.41 1.05 9.62
C GLY A 20 -12.51 0.37 10.67
N LEU A 21 -11.21 0.24 10.40
CA LEU A 21 -10.25 -0.31 11.35
C LEU A 21 -10.04 0.56 12.60
N GLY A 22 -10.42 1.83 12.57
CA GLY A 22 -10.23 2.76 13.70
C GLY A 22 -10.92 2.30 14.99
N SER A 23 -12.08 1.63 14.92
CA SER A 23 -12.76 1.08 16.10
C SER A 23 -12.16 -0.23 16.58
N ALA A 24 -11.65 -1.06 15.66
CA ALA A 24 -10.97 -2.31 15.99
C ALA A 24 -9.66 -2.03 16.73
N VAL A 25 -8.86 -1.08 16.24
CA VAL A 25 -7.62 -0.66 16.89
C VAL A 25 -7.87 -0.09 18.28
N ARG A 26 -8.92 0.72 18.47
CA ARG A 26 -9.29 1.25 19.80
C ARG A 26 -9.62 0.15 20.81
N ARG A 27 -10.28 -0.91 20.36
CA ARG A 27 -10.67 -2.05 21.20
C ARG A 27 -9.57 -3.09 21.36
N ASP A 28 -8.38 -2.82 20.81
CA ASP A 28 -7.26 -3.76 20.78
C ASP A 28 -7.65 -5.13 20.18
N GLU A 29 -8.45 -5.12 19.10
CA GLU A 29 -8.86 -6.36 18.45
C GLU A 29 -7.65 -7.04 17.79
N PRO A 30 -7.59 -8.38 17.78
CA PRO A 30 -6.48 -9.12 17.17
C PRO A 30 -6.18 -8.66 15.73
N ASP A 31 -4.90 -8.48 15.41
CA ASP A 31 -4.39 -8.08 14.09
C ASP A 31 -4.83 -6.69 13.58
N SER A 32 -5.68 -5.96 14.32
CA SER A 32 -6.22 -4.67 13.89
C SER A 32 -5.15 -3.62 13.62
N VAL A 33 -4.11 -3.54 14.48
CA VAL A 33 -2.97 -2.63 14.33
C VAL A 33 -2.16 -2.98 13.07
N HIS A 34 -1.94 -4.27 12.82
CA HIS A 34 -1.24 -4.73 11.62
C HIS A 34 -2.01 -4.39 10.35
N GLN A 35 -3.31 -4.65 10.32
CA GLN A 35 -4.18 -4.33 9.18
C GLN A 35 -4.22 -2.83 8.91
N ALA A 36 -4.39 -2.01 9.95
CA ALA A 36 -4.37 -0.55 9.81
C ALA A 36 -3.02 -0.05 9.28
N ARG A 37 -1.91 -0.64 9.72
CA ARG A 37 -0.56 -0.34 9.20
C ARG A 37 -0.41 -0.75 7.74
N THR A 38 -0.96 -1.90 7.35
CA THR A 38 -0.96 -2.38 5.96
C THR A 38 -1.74 -1.44 5.04
N MET A 39 -2.97 -1.06 5.40
CA MET A 39 -3.78 -0.12 4.62
C MET A 39 -3.12 1.27 4.55
N THR A 40 -2.59 1.77 5.66
CA THR A 40 -1.81 3.02 5.69
C THR A 40 -0.62 2.97 4.71
N ARG A 41 0.12 1.85 4.66
CA ARG A 41 1.24 1.69 3.72
C ARG A 41 0.79 1.66 2.26
N ARG A 42 -0.30 0.94 1.97
CA ARG A 42 -0.90 0.86 0.63
C ARG A 42 -1.33 2.25 0.13
N LEU A 43 -2.06 3.01 0.94
CA LEU A 43 -2.50 4.37 0.59
C LEU A 43 -1.32 5.30 0.33
N ARG A 44 -0.28 5.27 1.15
CA ARG A 44 0.88 6.18 1.02
C ARG A 44 1.64 6.05 -0.31
N VAL A 45 1.50 4.93 -1.02
CA VAL A 45 2.08 4.71 -2.34
C VAL A 45 1.30 5.48 -3.41
N VAL A 46 -0.02 5.36 -3.40
CA VAL A 46 -0.88 5.86 -4.50
C VAL A 46 -1.48 7.23 -4.23
N ILE A 47 -1.64 7.65 -2.96
CA ILE A 47 -2.36 8.87 -2.61
C ILE A 47 -1.73 10.13 -3.18
N GLY A 48 -0.42 10.10 -3.46
CA GLY A 48 0.28 11.22 -4.09
C GLY A 48 -0.01 11.39 -5.59
N LEU A 49 -0.78 10.47 -6.18
CA LEU A 49 -1.19 10.49 -7.59
C LEU A 49 -2.61 10.99 -7.77
N VAL A 50 -3.38 11.03 -6.68
CA VAL A 50 -4.72 11.61 -6.69
C VAL A 50 -4.59 13.11 -6.92
N PRO A 51 -5.36 13.70 -7.86
CA PRO A 51 -5.38 15.15 -8.04
C PRO A 51 -5.96 15.85 -6.81
N GLY A 52 -5.96 17.18 -6.83
CA GLY A 52 -6.54 17.98 -5.76
C GLY A 52 -5.58 18.30 -4.60
N ASP A 53 -6.03 19.23 -3.75
CA ASP A 53 -5.22 19.82 -2.69
C ASP A 53 -5.11 18.92 -1.44
N ALA A 54 -5.99 17.93 -1.30
CA ALA A 54 -6.05 17.05 -0.13
C ALA A 54 -4.96 15.96 -0.14
N ALA A 55 -4.53 15.49 -1.31
CA ALA A 55 -3.57 14.39 -1.47
C ALA A 55 -2.26 14.57 -0.67
N ARG A 56 -1.64 15.75 -0.81
CA ARG A 56 -0.35 16.07 -0.14
C ARG A 56 -0.46 16.13 1.39
N PRO A 57 -1.40 16.89 1.99
CA PRO A 57 -1.60 16.88 3.44
C PRO A 57 -2.07 15.51 3.95
N ALA A 58 -2.93 14.78 3.24
CA ALA A 58 -3.33 13.42 3.60
C ALA A 58 -2.12 12.48 3.70
N ARG A 59 -1.21 12.52 2.71
CA ARG A 59 0.02 11.74 2.73
C ARG A 59 0.91 12.06 3.94
N LYS A 60 0.95 13.32 4.39
CA LYS A 60 1.69 13.73 5.58
C LYS A 60 1.05 13.15 6.85
N GLU A 61 -0.27 13.23 6.98
CA GLU A 61 -0.96 12.69 8.16
C GLU A 61 -0.94 11.14 8.19
N LEU A 62 -1.03 10.46 7.03
CA LEU A 62 -0.79 9.01 6.94
C LEU A 62 0.62 8.62 7.39
N LYS A 63 1.63 9.46 7.13
CA LYS A 63 3.00 9.23 7.63
C LYS A 63 3.05 9.31 9.15
N ASN A 64 2.34 10.27 9.76
CA ASN A 64 2.26 10.41 11.21
C ASN A 64 1.50 9.23 11.83
N TYR A 65 0.36 8.89 11.27
CA TYR A 65 -0.44 7.76 11.72
C TYR A 65 0.33 6.43 11.60
N GLY A 66 1.02 6.21 10.48
CA GLY A 66 1.86 5.03 10.28
C GLY A 66 3.02 4.92 11.27
N ARG A 67 3.54 6.03 11.81
CA ARG A 67 4.54 6.02 12.88
C ARG A 67 3.92 5.60 14.22
N ALA A 68 2.75 6.14 14.55
CA ALA A 68 2.01 5.75 15.76
C ALA A 68 1.67 4.25 15.74
N LEU A 69 1.13 3.76 14.62
CA LEU A 69 0.86 2.32 14.41
C LEU A 69 2.13 1.47 14.50
N GLY A 70 3.25 1.98 13.98
CA GLY A 70 4.53 1.25 14.00
C GLY A 70 5.07 1.02 15.40
N ALA A 71 4.97 2.02 16.27
CA ALA A 71 5.44 1.90 17.65
C ALA A 71 4.75 0.75 18.40
N ALA A 72 3.47 0.50 18.14
CA ALA A 72 2.74 -0.64 18.69
C ALA A 72 3.05 -1.95 17.93
N ARG A 73 2.94 -1.97 16.59
CA ARG A 73 3.14 -3.21 15.80
C ARG A 73 4.54 -3.79 15.93
N ASP A 74 5.57 -2.96 16.01
CA ASP A 74 6.94 -3.45 16.11
C ASP A 74 7.16 -4.19 17.45
N LEU A 75 6.43 -3.82 18.52
CA LEU A 75 6.43 -4.53 19.81
C LEU A 75 5.67 -5.86 19.74
N GLU A 76 4.49 -5.89 19.10
CA GLU A 76 3.73 -7.13 18.86
C GLU A 76 4.59 -8.16 18.11
N VAL A 77 5.16 -7.76 16.97
CA VAL A 77 6.02 -8.64 16.15
C VAL A 77 7.21 -9.16 16.96
N ARG A 78 7.82 -8.30 17.78
CA ARG A 78 8.96 -8.69 18.62
C ARG A 78 8.56 -9.73 19.67
N ALA A 79 7.42 -9.55 20.35
CA ALA A 79 6.91 -10.52 21.31
C ALA A 79 6.51 -11.84 20.62
N GLU A 80 5.81 -11.78 19.47
CA GLU A 80 5.42 -12.95 18.68
C GLU A 80 6.63 -13.75 18.18
N LEU A 81 7.70 -13.07 17.75
CA LEU A 81 8.93 -13.73 17.31
C LEU A 81 9.67 -14.36 18.48
N ALA A 82 9.77 -13.66 19.61
CA ALA A 82 10.42 -14.18 20.81
C ALA A 82 9.69 -15.42 21.36
N ALA A 83 8.37 -15.38 21.45
CA ALA A 83 7.56 -16.51 21.89
C ALA A 83 7.82 -17.75 21.00
N ARG A 84 7.72 -17.60 19.68
CA ARG A 84 7.98 -18.70 18.73
C ARG A 84 9.35 -19.33 18.89
N LEU A 85 10.39 -18.52 19.08
CA LEU A 85 11.76 -19.03 19.26
C LEU A 85 11.96 -19.71 20.62
N LEU A 86 11.27 -19.26 21.67
CA LEU A 86 11.31 -19.90 22.98
C LEU A 86 10.57 -21.25 22.97
N ASP A 87 9.43 -21.33 22.28
CA ASP A 87 8.68 -22.58 22.11
C ASP A 87 9.53 -23.67 21.41
N GLU A 88 10.45 -23.27 20.52
CA GLU A 88 11.39 -24.18 19.85
C GLU A 88 12.52 -24.69 20.77
N LEU A 89 12.85 -23.97 21.84
CA LEU A 89 13.92 -24.33 22.78
C LEU A 89 13.49 -25.33 23.86
N GLY A 90 12.19 -25.40 24.17
CA GLY A 90 11.61 -26.28 25.18
C GLY A 90 11.60 -25.68 26.59
N ASP A 91 10.83 -26.33 27.48
CA ASP A 91 10.56 -25.83 28.84
C ASP A 91 11.68 -26.24 29.82
N ASP A 92 12.47 -25.26 30.24
CA ASP A 92 13.35 -25.31 31.41
C ASP A 92 13.29 -23.98 32.20
N ASP A 93 13.87 -23.95 33.40
CA ASP A 93 13.83 -22.77 34.29
C ASP A 93 14.46 -21.50 33.64
N ASP A 94 15.40 -21.67 32.70
CA ASP A 94 16.03 -20.55 31.98
C ASP A 94 15.10 -19.99 30.89
N THR A 95 14.31 -20.85 30.24
CA THR A 95 13.26 -20.46 29.28
C THR A 95 12.17 -19.61 29.93
N ASP A 96 11.77 -19.91 31.17
CA ASP A 96 10.75 -19.14 31.90
C ASP A 96 11.19 -17.68 32.15
N ALA A 97 12.43 -17.49 32.61
CA ALA A 97 12.99 -16.16 32.82
C ALA A 97 13.08 -15.37 31.50
N ALA A 98 13.45 -16.04 30.41
CA ALA A 98 13.50 -15.45 29.07
C ALA A 98 12.10 -15.08 28.57
N HIS A 99 11.08 -15.94 28.77
CA HIS A 99 9.70 -15.67 28.40
C HIS A 99 9.15 -14.45 29.14
N GLN A 100 9.40 -14.36 30.45
CA GLN A 100 8.97 -13.20 31.24
C GLN A 100 9.58 -11.89 30.73
N ARG A 101 10.85 -11.90 30.32
CA ARG A 101 11.54 -10.70 29.85
C ARG A 101 11.16 -10.33 28.41
N LEU A 102 11.18 -11.29 27.49
CA LEU A 102 11.09 -11.05 26.05
C LEU A 102 9.66 -11.06 25.52
N VAL A 103 8.74 -11.72 26.21
CA VAL A 103 7.31 -11.76 25.84
C VAL A 103 6.51 -10.89 26.80
N THR A 104 6.42 -11.26 28.08
CA THR A 104 5.58 -10.54 29.05
C THR A 104 5.99 -9.07 29.21
N GLY A 105 7.30 -8.80 29.31
CA GLY A 105 7.84 -7.44 29.39
C GLY A 105 7.54 -6.60 28.16
N VAL A 106 7.72 -7.17 26.96
CA VAL A 106 7.42 -6.49 25.69
C VAL A 106 5.93 -6.25 25.51
N LEU A 107 5.06 -7.16 25.95
CA LEU A 107 3.61 -6.95 25.95
C LEU A 107 3.18 -5.85 26.93
N ALA A 108 3.93 -5.61 28.02
CA ALA A 108 3.71 -4.46 28.88
C ALA A 108 4.07 -3.14 28.18
N GLU A 109 5.20 -3.10 27.46
CA GLU A 109 5.55 -1.96 26.60
C GLU A 109 4.49 -1.73 25.51
N TYR A 110 3.99 -2.81 24.91
CA TYR A 110 2.92 -2.76 23.90
C TYR A 110 1.68 -2.06 24.45
N ARG A 111 1.20 -2.45 25.65
CA ARG A 111 0.02 -1.80 26.26
C ARG A 111 0.20 -0.28 26.41
N VAL A 112 1.40 0.17 26.77
CA VAL A 112 1.71 1.61 26.85
C VAL A 112 1.72 2.27 25.47
N ALA A 113 2.31 1.62 24.47
CA ALA A 113 2.34 2.11 23.10
C ALA A 113 0.93 2.16 22.47
N HIS A 114 0.12 1.14 22.74
CA HIS A 114 -1.28 1.04 22.31
C HIS A 114 -2.13 2.14 22.94
N ALA A 115 -2.01 2.39 24.25
CA ALA A 115 -2.70 3.50 24.90
C ALA A 115 -2.39 4.86 24.23
N ARG A 116 -1.12 5.12 23.89
CA ARG A 116 -0.72 6.33 23.12
C ARG A 116 -1.28 6.36 21.71
N LEU A 117 -1.39 5.20 21.05
CA LEU A 117 -2.04 5.08 19.76
C LEU A 117 -3.54 5.40 19.85
N VAL A 118 -4.23 4.93 20.90
CA VAL A 118 -5.63 5.28 21.17
C VAL A 118 -5.79 6.78 21.39
N GLU A 119 -4.94 7.40 22.21
CA GLU A 119 -4.92 8.86 22.40
C GLU A 119 -4.73 9.62 21.07
N TYR A 120 -3.85 9.11 20.19
CA TYR A 120 -3.68 9.66 18.85
C TYR A 120 -4.97 9.56 18.01
N LEU A 121 -5.62 8.40 18.03
CA LEU A 121 -6.88 8.15 17.32
C LEU A 121 -8.02 9.05 17.81
N ASP A 122 -8.04 9.38 19.10
CA ASP A 122 -9.04 10.28 19.69
C ASP A 122 -8.66 11.77 19.57
N GLY A 123 -7.48 12.04 19.04
CA GLY A 123 -6.92 13.37 18.85
C GLY A 123 -7.40 14.10 17.60
N ARG A 124 -7.08 15.39 17.54
CA ARG A 124 -7.37 16.24 16.37
C ARG A 124 -6.61 15.79 15.11
N ALA A 125 -5.44 15.17 15.26
CA ALA A 125 -4.63 14.75 14.11
C ALA A 125 -5.30 13.63 13.32
N TYR A 126 -5.87 12.64 14.01
CA TYR A 126 -6.60 11.56 13.34
C TYR A 126 -7.90 12.05 12.72
N ARG A 127 -8.67 12.91 13.41
CA ARG A 127 -9.87 13.54 12.79
C ARG A 127 -9.56 14.29 11.51
N ARG A 128 -8.47 15.08 11.48
CA ARG A 128 -8.03 15.74 10.24
C ARG A 128 -7.65 14.75 9.14
N LEU A 129 -6.99 13.64 9.51
CA LEU A 129 -6.68 12.59 8.55
C LEU A 129 -7.95 12.02 7.92
N LEU A 130 -8.99 11.74 8.71
CA LEU A 130 -10.26 11.21 8.20
C LEU A 130 -10.90 12.16 7.17
N THR A 131 -11.04 13.45 7.50
CA THR A 131 -11.57 14.45 6.56
C THR A 131 -10.74 14.52 5.27
N LEU A 132 -9.40 14.53 5.38
CA LEU A 132 -8.53 14.55 4.21
C LEU A 132 -8.64 13.27 3.35
N LEU A 133 -8.95 12.13 3.96
CA LEU A 133 -9.15 10.88 3.23
C LEU A 133 -10.52 10.85 2.53
N GLU A 134 -11.54 11.47 3.10
CA GLU A 134 -12.84 11.69 2.45
C GLU A 134 -12.66 12.58 1.22
N ASP A 135 -12.00 13.74 1.36
CA ASP A 135 -11.69 14.64 0.24
C ASP A 135 -10.90 13.91 -0.87
N VAL A 136 -9.92 13.09 -0.49
CA VAL A 136 -9.14 12.27 -1.44
C VAL A 136 -9.99 11.20 -2.14
N ALA A 137 -10.99 10.63 -1.45
CA ALA A 137 -11.88 9.63 -2.04
C ALA A 137 -12.81 10.23 -3.10
N ASP A 138 -13.19 11.50 -2.91
CA ASP A 138 -13.95 12.29 -3.89
C ASP A 138 -13.04 12.65 -5.09
N ASP A 139 -11.85 13.19 -4.84
CA ASP A 139 -10.87 13.53 -5.89
C ASP A 139 -10.37 12.29 -6.68
N ALA A 140 -10.56 11.09 -6.13
CA ALA A 140 -10.14 9.83 -6.76
C ALA A 140 -10.84 9.54 -8.10
N GLU A 141 -12.01 10.14 -8.36
CA GLU A 141 -12.71 9.99 -9.65
C GLU A 141 -11.86 10.45 -10.83
N ASP A 142 -11.02 11.47 -10.60
CA ASP A 142 -10.14 12.08 -11.60
C ASP A 142 -8.73 11.47 -11.61
N LEU A 143 -8.50 10.36 -10.90
CA LEU A 143 -7.20 9.68 -10.88
C LEU A 143 -6.83 9.14 -12.28
N ASP A 144 -5.78 9.70 -12.88
CA ASP A 144 -5.26 9.23 -14.17
C ASP A 144 -4.57 7.87 -14.02
N GLU A 145 -5.14 6.84 -14.63
CA GLU A 145 -4.55 5.50 -14.65
C GLU A 145 -3.16 5.48 -15.28
N LEU A 146 -2.85 6.37 -16.24
CA LEU A 146 -1.50 6.48 -16.79
C LEU A 146 -0.49 6.94 -15.74
N ALA A 147 -0.88 7.80 -14.80
CA ALA A 147 -0.02 8.22 -13.70
C ALA A 147 0.31 7.03 -12.78
N VAL A 148 -0.70 6.19 -12.48
CA VAL A 148 -0.52 4.95 -11.69
C VAL A 148 0.43 3.99 -12.39
N GLN A 149 0.25 3.77 -13.70
CA GLN A 149 1.14 2.92 -14.49
C GLN A 149 2.57 3.46 -14.57
N HIS A 150 2.70 4.79 -14.69
CA HIS A 150 4.01 5.43 -14.71
C HIS A 150 4.75 5.26 -13.38
N GLU A 151 4.08 5.40 -12.24
CA GLU A 151 4.67 5.10 -10.94
C GLU A 151 4.97 3.62 -10.76
N ALA A 152 4.10 2.72 -11.23
CA ALA A 152 4.37 1.28 -11.23
C ALA A 152 5.67 0.95 -11.99
N ARG A 153 5.89 1.59 -13.14
CA ARG A 153 7.15 1.47 -13.90
C ARG A 153 8.36 1.97 -13.10
N LYS A 154 8.24 3.10 -12.39
CA LYS A 154 9.32 3.62 -11.53
C LYS A 154 9.65 2.65 -10.40
N HIS A 155 8.64 2.04 -9.78
CA HIS A 155 8.84 1.03 -8.74
C HIS A 155 9.46 -0.26 -9.28
N ALA A 156 9.06 -0.73 -10.47
CA ALA A 156 9.71 -1.87 -11.13
C ALA A 156 11.19 -1.59 -11.44
N ARG A 157 11.50 -0.38 -11.92
CA ARG A 157 12.88 0.08 -12.14
C ARG A 157 13.68 0.12 -10.83
N ALA A 158 13.09 0.64 -9.75
CA ALA A 158 13.74 0.69 -8.45
C ALA A 158 14.01 -0.73 -7.89
N LEU A 159 13.04 -1.65 -8.01
CA LEU A 159 13.20 -3.04 -7.63
C LEU A 159 14.37 -3.69 -8.37
N ARG A 160 14.46 -3.49 -9.68
CA ARG A 160 15.57 -3.99 -10.50
C ARG A 160 16.92 -3.52 -9.96
N TYR A 161 17.10 -2.21 -9.78
CA TYR A 161 18.38 -1.67 -9.33
C TYR A 161 18.76 -2.11 -7.91
N LEU A 162 17.78 -2.22 -7.02
CA LEU A 162 18.03 -2.73 -5.66
C LEU A 162 18.41 -4.22 -5.68
N ALA A 163 17.78 -5.03 -6.54
CA ALA A 163 18.14 -6.43 -6.71
C ALA A 163 19.54 -6.61 -7.33
N GLU A 164 19.88 -5.81 -8.34
CA GLU A 164 21.24 -5.76 -8.91
C GLU A 164 22.28 -5.43 -7.82
N ALA A 165 22.01 -4.44 -6.97
CA ALA A 165 22.89 -4.06 -5.86
C ALA A 165 23.05 -5.16 -4.79
N LEU A 166 22.08 -6.07 -4.68
CA LEU A 166 22.10 -7.23 -3.77
C LEU A 166 22.63 -8.51 -4.44
N ALA A 167 23.06 -8.43 -5.71
CA ALA A 167 23.44 -9.60 -6.51
C ALA A 167 22.33 -10.68 -6.62
N ASP A 168 21.06 -10.25 -6.55
CA ASP A 168 19.90 -11.11 -6.80
C ASP A 168 19.47 -11.00 -8.26
N ASP A 169 20.14 -11.79 -9.12
CA ASP A 169 19.87 -11.84 -10.55
C ASP A 169 18.43 -12.24 -10.90
N GLY A 170 17.80 -13.05 -10.05
CA GLY A 170 16.43 -13.51 -10.25
C GLY A 170 15.45 -12.35 -10.15
N THR A 171 15.51 -11.61 -9.04
CA THR A 171 14.66 -10.44 -8.80
C THR A 171 14.98 -9.30 -9.76
N ALA A 172 16.26 -9.11 -10.13
CA ALA A 172 16.65 -8.11 -11.12
C ALA A 172 15.98 -8.35 -12.48
N LYS A 173 15.99 -9.60 -12.96
CA LYS A 173 15.31 -10.00 -14.22
C LYS A 173 13.80 -9.81 -14.15
N LEU A 174 13.17 -10.13 -13.01
CA LEU A 174 11.74 -9.88 -12.79
C LEU A 174 11.43 -8.38 -12.84
N GLY A 175 12.23 -7.55 -12.17
CA GLY A 175 12.09 -6.08 -12.21
C GLY A 175 12.23 -5.53 -13.62
N ALA A 176 13.17 -6.04 -14.43
CA ALA A 176 13.32 -5.66 -15.84
C ALA A 176 12.06 -5.99 -16.66
N ARG A 177 11.54 -7.22 -16.56
CA ARG A 177 10.32 -7.63 -17.27
C ARG A 177 9.11 -6.76 -16.91
N LEU A 178 8.93 -6.45 -15.63
CA LEU A 178 7.85 -5.55 -15.18
C LEU A 178 8.04 -4.13 -15.72
N GLN A 179 9.27 -3.60 -15.68
CA GLN A 179 9.60 -2.29 -16.20
C GLN A 179 9.28 -2.16 -17.68
N ASP A 180 9.60 -3.19 -18.48
CA ASP A 180 9.36 -3.23 -19.92
C ASP A 180 7.86 -3.38 -20.23
N ALA A 181 7.16 -4.28 -19.52
CA ALA A 181 5.71 -4.46 -19.63
C ALA A 181 4.92 -3.16 -19.38
N PHE A 182 5.22 -2.45 -18.29
CA PHE A 182 4.58 -1.15 -18.02
C PHE A 182 4.98 -0.08 -19.04
N GLY A 183 6.16 -0.21 -19.65
CA GLY A 183 6.59 0.67 -20.73
C GLY A 183 5.81 0.49 -22.01
N GLU A 184 5.73 -0.75 -22.50
CA GLU A 184 4.97 -1.10 -23.70
C GLU A 184 3.49 -0.74 -23.55
N HIS A 185 2.90 -1.05 -22.39
CA HIS A 185 1.51 -0.70 -22.11
C HIS A 185 1.25 0.81 -22.28
N ARG A 186 2.12 1.63 -21.68
CA ARG A 186 2.00 3.08 -21.74
C ARG A 186 2.15 3.59 -23.16
N ASP A 187 3.12 3.08 -23.90
CA ASP A 187 3.39 3.53 -25.28
C ASP A 187 2.22 3.19 -26.20
N TYR A 188 1.63 1.99 -26.07
CA TYR A 188 0.41 1.61 -26.79
C TYR A 188 -0.80 2.45 -26.38
N THR A 189 -0.94 2.78 -25.09
CA THR A 189 -2.07 3.59 -24.61
C THR A 189 -1.96 5.02 -25.12
N LEU A 190 -0.76 5.61 -25.14
CA LEU A 190 -0.53 6.94 -25.70
C LEU A 190 -0.80 6.97 -27.20
N LEU A 191 -0.37 5.95 -27.95
CA LEU A 191 -0.71 5.81 -29.37
C LEU A 191 -2.23 5.72 -29.57
N ALA A 192 -2.92 4.91 -28.77
CA ALA A 192 -4.37 4.78 -28.88
C ALA A 192 -5.09 6.12 -28.59
N ARG A 193 -4.64 6.87 -27.57
CA ARG A 193 -5.16 8.20 -27.23
C ARG A 193 -4.89 9.23 -28.33
N SER A 194 -3.71 9.22 -28.96
CA SER A 194 -3.38 10.17 -30.04
C SER A 194 -4.21 9.96 -31.31
N LEU A 195 -4.87 8.81 -31.45
CA LEU A 195 -5.73 8.46 -32.58
C LEU A 195 -7.22 8.58 -32.24
N GLU A 196 -7.58 9.16 -31.08
CA GLU A 196 -8.97 9.42 -30.72
C GLU A 196 -9.58 10.50 -31.62
N GLY A 197 -10.81 10.26 -32.10
CA GLY A 197 -11.52 11.17 -32.99
C GLY A 197 -11.19 11.02 -34.48
N GLU A 198 -10.19 10.21 -34.83
CA GLU A 198 -9.86 9.92 -36.23
C GLU A 198 -10.94 9.07 -36.91
N THR A 199 -11.32 9.45 -38.13
CA THR A 199 -12.42 8.81 -38.88
C THR A 199 -11.94 7.81 -39.93
N ASP A 200 -10.65 7.80 -40.26
CA ASP A 200 -10.08 6.85 -41.21
C ASP A 200 -10.15 5.42 -40.66
N ARG A 201 -10.63 4.48 -41.49
CA ARG A 201 -10.82 3.09 -41.09
C ARG A 201 -9.51 2.41 -40.68
N SER A 202 -8.43 2.62 -41.44
CA SER A 202 -7.13 2.03 -41.14
C SER A 202 -6.57 2.61 -39.83
N ILE A 203 -6.79 3.89 -39.56
CA ILE A 203 -6.42 4.51 -38.28
C ILE A 203 -7.21 3.89 -37.12
N ALA A 204 -8.53 3.66 -37.29
CA ALA A 204 -9.36 3.02 -36.29
C ALA A 204 -8.91 1.58 -35.98
N GLU A 205 -8.51 0.82 -37.02
CA GLU A 205 -7.94 -0.53 -36.87
C GLU A 205 -6.61 -0.51 -36.10
N VAL A 206 -5.73 0.47 -36.38
CA VAL A 206 -4.47 0.67 -35.63
C VAL A 206 -4.75 1.00 -34.17
N ARG A 207 -5.70 1.90 -33.88
CA ARG A 207 -6.10 2.26 -32.52
C ARG A 207 -6.58 1.03 -31.74
N GLN A 208 -7.44 0.21 -32.33
CA GLN A 208 -7.92 -1.02 -31.71
C GLN A 208 -6.79 -2.03 -31.47
N ALA A 209 -5.87 -2.18 -32.42
CA ALA A 209 -4.70 -3.03 -32.26
C ALA A 209 -3.78 -2.53 -31.15
N ALA A 210 -3.57 -1.22 -31.03
CA ALA A 210 -2.79 -0.60 -29.96
C ALA A 210 -3.44 -0.87 -28.59
N GLN A 211 -4.75 -0.65 -28.43
CA GLN A 211 -5.47 -0.97 -27.20
C GLN A 211 -5.31 -2.44 -26.79
N LYS A 212 -5.50 -3.37 -27.75
CA LYS A 212 -5.35 -4.80 -27.51
C LYS A 212 -3.93 -5.18 -27.07
N ARG A 213 -2.90 -4.67 -27.75
CA ARG A 213 -1.50 -4.95 -27.41
C ARG A 213 -1.10 -4.31 -26.09
N GLY A 214 -1.59 -3.10 -25.82
CA GLY A 214 -1.45 -2.44 -24.52
C GLY A 214 -1.96 -3.34 -23.40
N GLN A 215 -3.21 -3.79 -23.46
CA GLN A 215 -3.77 -4.70 -22.45
C GLN A 215 -2.96 -6.00 -22.29
N ALA A 216 -2.56 -6.62 -23.42
CA ALA A 216 -1.79 -7.85 -23.40
C ALA A 216 -0.39 -7.71 -22.75
N SER A 217 0.25 -6.54 -22.88
CA SER A 217 1.59 -6.31 -22.30
C SER A 217 1.63 -6.38 -20.77
N LEU A 218 0.51 -6.12 -20.08
CA LEU A 218 0.40 -6.25 -18.62
C LEU A 218 0.01 -7.66 -18.16
N GLY A 219 -0.15 -8.62 -19.09
CA GLY A 219 -0.62 -9.97 -18.78
C GLY A 219 -2.07 -10.04 -18.29
N ARG A 220 -2.84 -8.95 -18.37
CA ARG A 220 -4.28 -8.95 -18.11
C ARG A 220 -4.97 -9.70 -19.27
N LYS A 221 -5.49 -10.88 -18.98
CA LYS A 221 -6.35 -11.66 -19.88
C LYS A 221 -7.80 -11.39 -19.56
#